data_AF-A0A956FBB7-F1
#
_entry.id   AF-A0A956FBB7-F1
#
_cell.length_a   1.000
_cell.length_b   1.000
_cell.length_c   1.000
_cell.angle_alpha   90.00
_cell.angle_beta   90.00
_cell.angle_gamma   90.00
#
_symmetry.space_group_name_H-M   'P 1'
#
loop_
_entity.id
_entity.type
_entity.pdbx_description
1 polymer ?
#
loop_
_entity_poly.entity_id
_entity_poly.type
_entity_poly.pdbx_seq_one_letter_code
_entity_poly.pdbx_strand_id
1 'polypeptide(L)'
;MAGAAYGAISSIGRSNNALLRQYGRTWSRTGLARADRNRLEHPCHWLCLDCGHLVPQTTTVITYRRNAEDDPAQRPGRCLACGGVDHADLRQESVLEALLEREADSARRRIRLQRRLRVVLLPLALLFGLLVDPLRGPWVMGVLYFVFRLHRVRLRLPRAARWSLPELEGHPQARHRGRVQPVAAPIVAPLTGRPCLAYEIRVCEADQPRDPDWLLHEQHAVDLRVGEHEVRGDELRVWLPREQVEVDDGKLVAFLRRRGLVRPVDQRWVVLESILPADAEVELVRFSNHGAALARLATEPALREPDPQLRLAPSLR
;
A
#
# COMPACT_ATOMS: atom_id res chain seq x y z
N MET A 1 29.83 16.71 66.78
CA MET A 1 28.95 15.51 66.81
C MET A 1 28.40 15.33 65.41
N ALA A 2 28.63 14.14 64.87
CA ALA A 2 28.37 13.75 63.49
C ALA A 2 26.87 13.54 63.21
N GLY A 3 26.45 13.73 61.96
CA GLY A 3 25.16 13.22 61.49
C GLY A 3 24.55 13.95 60.29
N ALA A 4 24.80 13.43 59.10
CA ALA A 4 23.92 13.28 57.93
C ALA A 4 22.92 14.39 57.54
N ALA A 5 22.99 14.85 56.28
CA ALA A 5 22.01 14.46 55.23
C ALA A 5 22.23 15.27 53.93
N TYR A 6 22.91 14.66 52.96
CA TYR A 6 22.76 14.97 51.54
C TYR A 6 21.63 14.09 50.99
N GLY A 7 20.66 14.65 50.27
CA GLY A 7 19.66 13.85 49.54
C GLY A 7 18.37 14.59 49.22
N ALA A 8 18.37 15.39 48.16
CA ALA A 8 17.15 15.80 47.48
C ALA A 8 17.45 15.83 45.97
N ILE A 9 16.43 15.52 45.15
CA ILE A 9 16.44 15.35 43.69
C ILE A 9 16.61 13.88 43.23
N SER A 10 15.52 13.12 43.27
CA SER A 10 15.15 12.14 42.23
C SER A 10 13.81 11.46 42.57
N SER A 11 12.69 12.07 42.17
CA SER A 11 11.37 11.41 42.26
C SER A 11 10.38 11.91 41.20
N ILE A 12 10.72 11.73 39.92
CA ILE A 12 9.72 11.68 38.83
C ILE A 12 10.20 10.58 37.88
N GLY A 13 9.52 9.44 37.88
CA GLY A 13 9.88 8.32 37.02
C GLY A 13 9.72 6.95 37.67
N ARG A 14 8.57 6.68 38.29
CA ARG A 14 8.17 5.32 38.70
C ARG A 14 6.65 5.27 38.94
N SER A 15 5.86 5.43 37.89
CA SER A 15 4.40 5.23 37.99
C SER A 15 3.67 4.76 36.72
N ASN A 16 4.37 4.32 35.66
CA ASN A 16 3.70 3.83 34.43
C ASN A 16 3.94 2.35 34.08
N ASN A 17 4.59 1.55 34.93
CA ASN A 17 4.97 0.17 34.57
C ASN A 17 4.21 -0.94 35.35
N ALA A 18 3.09 -0.60 35.99
CA ALA A 18 2.31 -1.55 36.81
C ALA A 18 0.96 -1.96 36.22
N LEU A 19 0.51 -1.36 35.10
CA LEU A 19 -0.80 -1.66 34.50
C LEU A 19 -0.76 -2.59 33.28
N LEU A 20 0.43 -3.01 32.82
CA LEU A 20 0.58 -3.92 31.65
C LEU A 20 0.72 -5.41 32.02
N ARG A 21 0.64 -5.78 33.30
CA ARG A 21 0.87 -7.18 33.76
C ARG A 21 -0.38 -8.03 34.00
N GLN A 22 -1.59 -7.59 33.61
CA GLN A 22 -2.82 -8.28 34.03
C GLN A 22 -3.77 -8.77 32.93
N TYR A 23 -3.29 -8.97 31.69
CA TYR A 23 -4.07 -9.68 30.67
C TYR A 23 -3.28 -10.81 30.01
N GLY A 24 -3.02 -11.86 30.79
CA GLY A 24 -2.69 -13.17 30.27
C GLY A 24 -3.87 -14.12 30.44
N ARG A 25 -4.49 -14.56 29.34
CA ARG A 25 -4.68 -16.00 29.01
C ARG A 25 -5.48 -16.24 27.72
N THR A 26 -4.89 -17.15 26.94
CA THR A 26 -5.44 -18.03 25.89
C THR A 26 -6.04 -17.40 24.63
N TRP A 27 -5.23 -17.35 23.56
CA TRP A 27 -5.72 -17.55 22.20
C TRP A 27 -4.71 -18.35 21.37
N SER A 28 -5.24 -19.27 20.56
CA SER A 28 -4.57 -20.41 19.94
C SER A 28 -3.46 -20.06 18.95
N ARG A 29 -2.42 -20.88 18.97
CA ARG A 29 -1.03 -20.61 18.55
C ARG A 29 -0.66 -20.96 17.10
N THR A 30 -1.61 -21.21 16.18
CA THR A 30 -1.27 -21.93 14.92
C THR A 30 -1.49 -21.18 13.61
N GLY A 31 -2.13 -20.01 13.59
CA GLY A 31 -2.40 -19.28 12.33
C GLY A 31 -1.42 -18.16 11.98
N LEU A 32 -0.95 -17.39 12.96
CA LEU A 32 -0.07 -16.24 12.74
C LEU A 32 1.43 -16.60 12.64
N ALA A 33 1.84 -17.72 13.25
CA ALA A 33 3.26 -18.04 13.43
C ALA A 33 4.04 -18.33 12.13
N ARG A 34 3.37 -18.49 10.98
CA ARG A 34 4.02 -18.83 9.70
C ARG A 34 4.20 -17.64 8.75
N ALA A 35 3.32 -16.64 8.83
CA ALA A 35 3.44 -15.41 8.04
C ALA A 35 4.35 -14.37 8.71
N ASP A 36 4.59 -14.51 10.02
CA ASP A 36 5.41 -13.58 10.82
C ASP A 36 6.92 -13.84 10.75
N ARG A 37 7.34 -15.10 10.49
CA ARG A 37 8.77 -15.47 10.51
C ARG A 37 9.59 -14.85 9.39
N ASN A 38 9.01 -14.61 8.21
CA ASN A 38 9.75 -13.98 7.13
C ASN A 38 9.82 -12.45 7.26
N ARG A 39 9.01 -11.81 8.13
CA ARG A 39 9.20 -10.39 8.49
C ARG A 39 10.29 -10.17 9.53
N LEU A 40 10.57 -11.20 10.34
CA LEU A 40 11.69 -11.24 11.26
C LEU A 40 13.05 -11.43 10.55
N GLU A 41 13.10 -11.53 9.22
CA GLU A 41 14.36 -11.60 8.44
C GLU A 41 15.03 -10.23 8.21
N HIS A 42 14.39 -9.13 8.63
CA HIS A 42 14.89 -7.77 8.47
C HIS A 42 14.99 -6.99 9.79
N PRO A 43 15.58 -7.57 10.86
CA PRO A 43 15.62 -6.92 12.16
C PRO A 43 16.31 -5.55 12.12
N CYS A 44 17.21 -5.30 11.17
CA CYS A 44 17.99 -4.07 11.08
C CYS A 44 17.45 -3.02 10.08
N HIS A 45 16.13 -2.94 9.85
CA HIS A 45 15.54 -1.95 8.94
C HIS A 45 14.71 -0.91 9.68
N TRP A 46 14.59 0.27 9.07
CA TRP A 46 13.61 1.28 9.47
C TRP A 46 12.39 1.19 8.56
N LEU A 47 11.19 1.36 9.12
CA LEU A 47 9.94 1.45 8.38
C LEU A 47 9.51 2.92 8.30
N CYS A 48 9.46 3.51 7.11
CA CYS A 48 8.86 4.83 6.96
C CYS A 48 7.37 4.78 7.31
N LEU A 49 6.92 5.62 8.24
CA LEU A 49 5.54 5.63 8.71
C LEU A 49 4.57 6.31 7.73
N ASP A 50 5.09 7.13 6.82
CA ASP A 50 4.30 7.83 5.81
C ASP A 50 3.96 6.91 4.63
N CYS A 51 4.95 6.21 4.09
CA CYS A 51 4.78 5.40 2.88
C CYS A 51 4.99 3.89 3.07
N GLY A 52 5.42 3.45 4.25
CA GLY A 52 5.73 2.05 4.55
C GLY A 52 7.09 1.56 4.04
N HIS A 53 7.87 2.36 3.30
CA HIS A 53 9.12 1.90 2.70
C HIS A 53 10.13 1.42 3.77
N LEU A 54 10.75 0.26 3.53
CA LEU A 54 11.80 -0.30 4.38
C LEU A 54 13.15 0.29 3.97
N VAL A 55 13.76 1.05 4.88
CA VAL A 55 15.09 1.64 4.70
C VAL A 55 16.11 0.70 5.35
N PRO A 56 17.04 0.10 4.58
CA PRO A 56 18.14 -0.69 5.14
C PRO A 56 19.05 0.23 5.96
N GLN A 57 19.52 -0.22 7.12
CA GLN A 57 20.58 0.48 7.83
C GLN A 57 21.84 0.46 6.96
N THR A 58 22.28 1.62 6.48
CA THR A 58 23.60 1.75 5.85
C THR A 58 24.64 1.40 6.91
N THR A 59 25.37 0.32 6.65
CA THR A 59 26.36 -0.29 7.55
C THR A 59 27.51 0.66 7.84
N THR A 60 27.30 1.62 8.73
CA THR A 60 28.37 2.35 9.39
C THR A 60 28.48 1.77 10.80
N VAL A 61 29.50 0.92 10.95
CA VAL A 61 30.03 0.27 12.17
C VAL A 61 29.14 0.40 13.40
N ILE A 62 28.36 -0.67 13.66
CA ILE A 62 27.61 -0.85 14.90
C ILE A 62 28.62 -0.98 16.05
N THR A 63 28.91 0.11 16.75
CA THR A 63 29.45 0.01 18.10
C THR A 63 28.32 -0.48 19.00
N TYR A 64 28.46 -1.72 19.46
CA TYR A 64 27.43 -2.50 20.12
C TYR A 64 27.18 -2.04 21.58
N ARG A 65 27.04 -0.74 21.87
CA ARG A 65 26.76 -0.30 23.25
C ARG A 65 26.37 1.17 23.40
N ARG A 66 25.16 1.53 22.97
CA ARG A 66 24.33 2.57 23.61
C ARG A 66 22.93 2.52 23.02
N ASN A 67 21.93 2.83 23.85
CA ASN A 67 20.54 2.93 23.44
C ASN A 67 20.46 3.88 22.23
N ALA A 68 20.12 3.35 21.05
CA ALA A 68 20.00 4.11 19.80
C ALA A 68 18.88 5.17 19.83
N GLU A 69 18.10 5.19 20.92
CA GLU A 69 16.95 6.05 21.13
C GLU A 69 17.33 7.54 21.32
N ASP A 70 18.53 7.80 21.82
CA ASP A 70 19.01 9.16 22.14
C ASP A 70 20.02 9.73 21.13
N ASP A 71 20.36 8.98 20.06
CA ASP A 71 21.28 9.47 19.04
C ASP A 71 20.53 9.91 17.79
N PRO A 72 20.16 11.20 17.66
CA PRO A 72 19.50 11.71 16.46
C PRO A 72 20.35 11.53 15.20
N ALA A 73 21.65 11.28 15.32
CA ALA A 73 22.52 11.00 14.18
C ALA A 73 22.29 9.61 13.56
N GLN A 74 21.62 8.69 14.26
CA GLN A 74 21.33 7.34 13.75
C GLN A 74 19.95 7.21 13.11
N ARG A 75 19.11 8.24 13.17
CA ARG A 75 17.85 8.23 12.44
C ARG A 75 18.14 8.29 10.94
N PRO A 76 17.47 7.48 10.12
CA PRO A 76 17.55 7.66 8.68
C PRO A 76 17.13 9.09 8.35
N GLY A 77 17.78 9.66 7.33
CA GLY A 77 17.35 10.92 6.76
C GLY A 77 15.94 10.81 6.16
N ARG A 78 15.56 11.75 5.31
CA ARG A 78 14.27 11.67 4.60
C ARG A 78 14.14 10.34 3.86
N CYS A 79 12.96 9.75 3.94
CA CYS A 79 12.64 8.51 3.26
C CYS A 79 12.91 8.64 1.76
N LEU A 80 13.74 7.78 1.20
CA LEU A 80 14.11 7.83 -0.23
C LEU A 80 12.93 7.60 -1.17
N ALA A 81 11.83 7.01 -0.68
CA ALA A 81 10.66 6.70 -1.48
C ALA A 81 9.62 7.84 -1.49
N CYS A 82 9.48 8.61 -0.42
CA CYS A 82 8.41 9.61 -0.29
C CYS A 82 8.84 10.96 0.29
N GLY A 83 10.11 11.13 0.67
CA GLY A 83 10.62 12.34 1.32
C GLY A 83 10.17 12.55 2.77
N GLY A 84 9.34 11.64 3.31
CA GLY A 84 8.85 11.64 4.68
C GLY A 84 9.96 11.54 5.73
N VAL A 85 9.75 12.11 6.91
CA VAL A 85 10.76 12.15 7.98
C VAL A 85 10.49 11.13 9.09
N ASP A 86 9.26 10.62 9.16
CA ASP A 86 8.85 9.72 10.23
C ASP A 86 9.22 8.28 9.90
N HIS A 87 10.03 7.68 10.78
CA HIS A 87 10.53 6.32 10.65
C HIS A 87 10.37 5.57 11.97
N ALA A 88 9.95 4.31 11.88
CA ALA A 88 9.91 3.36 12.98
C ALA A 88 11.12 2.42 12.90
N ASP A 89 11.90 2.33 13.97
CA ASP A 89 12.99 1.36 14.06
C ASP A 89 12.41 -0.04 14.30
N LEU A 90 12.56 -0.95 13.34
CA LEU A 90 12.07 -2.32 13.49
C LEU A 90 12.98 -3.18 14.39
N ARG A 91 14.14 -2.66 14.83
CA ARG A 91 14.98 -3.31 15.85
C ARG A 91 14.34 -3.25 17.23
N GLN A 92 13.53 -2.22 17.49
CA GLN A 92 12.87 -2.06 18.76
C GLN A 92 11.66 -3.00 18.80
N GLU A 93 11.77 -4.05 19.62
CA GLU A 93 10.71 -5.06 19.79
C GLU A 93 9.38 -4.41 20.19
N SER A 94 9.41 -3.36 21.02
CA SER A 94 8.23 -2.58 21.40
C SER A 94 7.55 -1.86 20.23
N VAL A 95 8.31 -1.29 19.30
CA VAL A 95 7.78 -0.62 18.11
C VAL A 95 7.18 -1.66 17.16
N LEU A 96 7.87 -2.78 16.97
CA LEU A 96 7.36 -3.90 16.18
C LEU A 96 6.07 -4.46 16.77
N GLU A 97 6.04 -4.72 18.09
CA GLU A 97 4.85 -5.18 18.81
C GLU A 97 3.70 -4.18 18.68
N ALA A 98 3.95 -2.87 18.82
CA ALA A 98 2.94 -1.84 18.66
C ALA A 98 2.37 -1.78 17.22
N LEU A 99 3.22 -1.96 16.20
CA LEU A 99 2.79 -2.03 14.80
C LEU A 99 1.95 -3.29 14.54
N LEU A 100 2.38 -4.44 15.06
CA LEU A 100 1.63 -5.70 14.97
C LEU A 100 0.30 -5.62 15.71
N GLU A 101 0.26 -5.00 16.89
CA GLU A 101 -0.97 -4.79 17.66
C GLU A 101 -1.93 -3.84 16.92
N ARG A 102 -1.42 -2.76 16.32
CA ARG A 102 -2.21 -1.86 15.48
C ARG A 102 -2.77 -2.57 14.25
N GLU A 103 -2.00 -3.42 13.57
CA GLU A 103 -2.49 -4.27 12.47
C GLU A 103 -3.56 -5.23 12.98
N ALA A 104 -3.33 -5.91 14.09
CA ALA A 104 -4.30 -6.83 14.70
C ALA A 104 -5.58 -6.11 15.11
N ASP A 105 -5.50 -4.90 15.65
CA ASP A 105 -6.64 -4.07 16.00
C ASP A 105 -7.42 -3.59 14.78
N SER A 106 -6.73 -3.23 13.70
CA SER A 106 -7.39 -2.90 12.44
C SER A 106 -8.18 -4.12 11.90
N ALA A 107 -7.61 -5.32 11.99
CA ALA A 107 -8.27 -6.57 11.62
C ALA A 107 -9.45 -6.89 12.54
N ARG A 108 -9.29 -6.72 13.86
CA ARG A 108 -10.36 -6.88 14.86
C ARG A 108 -11.50 -5.90 14.62
N ARG A 109 -11.21 -4.63 14.33
CA ARG A 109 -12.23 -3.61 13.97
C ARG A 109 -13.01 -4.01 12.73
N ARG A 110 -12.35 -4.54 11.69
CA ARG A 110 -13.03 -5.08 10.49
C ARG A 110 -13.96 -6.23 10.82
N ILE A 111 -13.50 -7.21 11.61
CA ILE A 111 -14.33 -8.35 12.02
C ILE A 111 -15.53 -7.87 12.86
N ARG A 112 -15.33 -6.91 13.76
CA ARG A 112 -16.42 -6.30 14.56
C ARG A 112 -17.41 -5.55 13.67
N LEU A 113 -16.94 -4.76 12.71
CA LEU A 113 -17.79 -4.05 11.74
C LEU A 113 -18.60 -5.03 10.89
N GLN A 114 -17.98 -6.08 10.35
CA GLN A 114 -18.68 -7.14 9.61
C GLN A 114 -19.71 -7.86 10.47
N ARG A 115 -19.40 -8.17 11.74
CA ARG A 115 -20.35 -8.77 12.67
C ARG A 115 -21.51 -7.82 12.96
N ARG A 116 -21.25 -6.54 13.23
CA ARG A 116 -22.30 -5.53 13.47
C ARG A 116 -23.20 -5.36 12.24
N LEU A 117 -22.62 -5.24 11.04
CA LEU A 117 -23.38 -5.18 9.80
C LEU A 117 -24.25 -6.41 9.60
N ARG A 118 -23.75 -7.62 9.88
CA ARG A 118 -24.56 -8.85 9.82
C ARG A 118 -25.69 -8.86 10.85
N VAL A 119 -25.40 -8.47 12.10
CA VAL A 119 -26.39 -8.43 13.18
C VAL A 119 -27.48 -7.39 12.93
N VAL A 120 -27.18 -6.29 12.24
CA VAL A 120 -28.17 -5.24 11.91
C VAL A 120 -28.91 -5.53 10.61
N LEU A 121 -28.22 -5.94 9.54
CA LEU A 121 -28.85 -6.14 8.22
C LEU A 121 -29.72 -7.39 8.14
N LEU A 122 -29.37 -8.47 8.85
CA LEU A 122 -30.15 -9.72 8.83
C LEU A 122 -31.58 -9.54 9.39
N PRO A 123 -31.81 -8.95 10.58
CA PRO A 123 -33.16 -8.72 11.08
C PRO A 123 -33.91 -7.67 10.24
N LEU A 124 -33.21 -6.66 9.70
CA LEU A 124 -33.84 -5.69 8.81
C LEU A 124 -34.36 -6.36 7.53
N ALA A 125 -33.58 -7.27 6.94
CA ALA A 125 -33.99 -8.04 5.77
C ALA A 125 -35.16 -9.00 6.08
N LEU A 126 -35.16 -9.63 7.26
CA LEU A 126 -36.28 -10.46 7.73
C LEU A 126 -37.56 -9.63 7.98
N LEU A 127 -37.43 -8.47 8.63
CA LEU A 127 -38.54 -7.56 8.86
C LEU A 127 -39.13 -7.04 7.54
N PHE A 128 -38.26 -6.69 6.58
CA PHE A 128 -38.70 -6.31 5.24
C PHE A 128 -39.42 -7.46 4.53
N GLY A 129 -38.93 -8.70 4.68
CA GLY A 129 -39.61 -9.89 4.17
C GLY A 129 -40.99 -10.15 4.80
N LEU A 130 -41.20 -9.76 6.07
CA LEU A 130 -42.49 -9.88 6.78
C LEU A 130 -43.49 -8.77 6.42
N LEU A 131 -43.01 -7.57 6.11
CA LEU A 131 -43.84 -6.43 5.71
C LEU A 131 -44.34 -6.53 4.26
N VAL A 132 -43.70 -7.34 3.43
CA VAL A 132 -44.11 -7.59 2.05
C VAL A 132 -45.06 -8.79 2.03
N ASP A 133 -46.33 -8.53 1.73
CA ASP A 133 -47.45 -9.45 1.80
C ASP A 133 -47.17 -10.82 1.10
N PRO A 134 -47.14 -11.95 1.83
CA PRO A 134 -46.70 -13.26 1.31
C PRO A 134 -47.64 -13.86 0.26
N LEU A 135 -48.82 -13.28 0.06
CA LEU A 135 -49.87 -13.81 -0.82
C LEU A 135 -49.77 -13.34 -2.28
N ARG A 136 -48.79 -12.50 -2.64
CA ARG A 136 -48.62 -12.02 -4.04
C ARG A 136 -47.22 -12.29 -4.59
N GLY A 137 -46.97 -13.52 -5.04
CA GLY A 137 -46.02 -13.79 -6.14
C GLY A 137 -44.52 -13.78 -5.80
N PRO A 138 -43.63 -13.66 -6.83
CA PRO A 138 -42.22 -14.12 -6.87
C PRO A 138 -41.21 -13.47 -5.89
N TRP A 139 -41.67 -12.77 -4.86
CA TRP A 139 -40.86 -11.97 -3.94
C TRP A 139 -40.08 -12.80 -2.91
N VAL A 140 -40.57 -13.97 -2.51
CA VAL A 140 -39.82 -14.89 -1.63
C VAL A 140 -38.48 -15.30 -2.26
N MET A 141 -38.49 -15.56 -3.57
CA MET A 141 -37.26 -15.81 -4.33
C MET A 141 -36.39 -14.57 -4.44
N GLY A 142 -36.98 -13.37 -4.50
CA GLY A 142 -36.26 -12.10 -4.46
C GLY A 142 -35.52 -11.85 -3.14
N VAL A 143 -36.14 -12.14 -2.00
CA VAL A 143 -35.52 -11.99 -0.67
C VAL A 143 -34.42 -13.03 -0.46
N LEU A 144 -34.67 -14.30 -0.80
CA LEU A 144 -33.64 -15.35 -0.73
C LEU A 144 -32.46 -15.05 -1.68
N TYR A 145 -32.74 -14.59 -2.91
CA TYR A 145 -31.72 -14.14 -3.83
C TYR A 145 -30.95 -12.94 -3.28
N PHE A 146 -31.62 -11.96 -2.65
CA PHE A 146 -30.97 -10.79 -2.06
C PHE A 146 -30.08 -11.16 -0.88
N VAL A 147 -30.53 -12.04 0.03
CA VAL A 147 -29.72 -12.55 1.14
C VAL A 147 -28.56 -13.39 0.62
N PHE A 148 -28.78 -14.25 -0.38
CA PHE A 148 -27.71 -15.02 -1.02
C PHE A 148 -26.70 -14.09 -1.72
N ARG A 149 -27.17 -13.02 -2.38
CA ARG A 149 -26.31 -11.99 -2.99
C ARG A 149 -25.55 -11.23 -1.91
N LEU A 150 -26.17 -10.83 -0.80
CA LEU A 150 -25.50 -10.17 0.32
C LEU A 150 -24.49 -11.09 1.03
N HIS A 151 -24.73 -12.39 1.03
CA HIS A 151 -23.81 -13.37 1.58
C HIS A 151 -22.63 -13.66 0.63
N ARG A 152 -22.86 -13.61 -0.70
CA ARG A 152 -21.83 -13.70 -1.75
C ARG A 152 -21.06 -12.40 -1.95
N VAL A 153 -21.71 -11.26 -1.75
CA VAL A 153 -21.08 -9.97 -1.49
C VAL A 153 -20.45 -10.12 -0.12
N ARG A 154 -19.34 -10.87 -0.06
CA ARG A 154 -18.35 -10.69 1.00
C ARG A 154 -18.24 -9.17 1.10
N LEU A 155 -18.70 -8.58 2.21
CA LEU A 155 -18.51 -7.16 2.47
C LEU A 155 -17.02 -6.95 2.31
N ARG A 156 -16.63 -6.50 1.11
CA ARG A 156 -15.28 -6.19 0.70
C ARG A 156 -15.00 -4.91 1.45
N LEU A 157 -14.82 -5.05 2.76
CA LEU A 157 -14.15 -4.05 3.53
C LEU A 157 -12.84 -3.87 2.77
N PRO A 158 -12.51 -2.64 2.34
CA PRO A 158 -11.30 -2.40 1.60
C PRO A 158 -10.20 -3.11 2.36
N ARG A 159 -9.58 -4.12 1.71
CA ARG A 159 -8.30 -4.60 2.18
C ARG A 159 -7.50 -3.32 2.23
N ALA A 160 -7.10 -2.86 3.43
CA ALA A 160 -6.20 -1.71 3.51
C ALA A 160 -5.12 -2.01 2.50
N ALA A 161 -5.15 -1.24 1.41
CA ALA A 161 -4.14 -1.33 0.38
C ALA A 161 -2.89 -1.09 1.19
N ARG A 162 -2.09 -2.14 1.37
CA ARG A 162 -0.90 -2.05 2.20
C ARG A 162 0.05 -0.99 1.62
N TRP A 163 -0.17 -0.66 0.33
CA TRP A 163 0.52 0.30 -0.49
C TRP A 163 -0.49 0.88 -1.50
N SER A 164 -1.10 2.02 -1.19
CA SER A 164 -1.79 2.84 -2.19
C SER A 164 -1.02 4.13 -2.35
N LEU A 165 -0.66 4.47 -3.59
CA LEU A 165 -0.15 5.80 -3.91
C LEU A 165 -1.26 6.82 -3.58
N PRO A 166 -0.94 7.92 -2.87
CA PRO A 166 -1.91 8.98 -2.64
C PRO A 166 -2.41 9.49 -3.99
N GLU A 167 -3.72 9.63 -4.11
CA GLU A 167 -4.36 10.21 -5.28
C GLU A 167 -3.96 11.70 -5.36
N LEU A 168 -3.55 12.16 -6.54
CA LEU A 168 -3.22 13.56 -6.75
C LEU A 168 -4.52 14.38 -6.79
N GLU A 169 -4.96 14.84 -5.63
CA GLU A 169 -6.09 15.75 -5.53
C GLU A 169 -5.63 17.19 -5.79
N GLY A 170 -6.17 17.82 -6.84
CA GLY A 170 -5.89 19.22 -7.15
C GLY A 170 -6.39 19.64 -8.51
N HIS A 171 -6.60 20.95 -8.70
CA HIS A 171 -6.86 21.50 -10.03
C HIS A 171 -5.53 21.63 -10.77
N PRO A 172 -5.45 21.19 -12.04
CA PRO A 172 -4.24 21.34 -12.84
C PRO A 172 -3.96 22.84 -13.07
N GLN A 173 -2.77 23.32 -12.69
CA GLN A 173 -2.40 24.72 -12.88
C GLN A 173 -1.71 24.97 -14.21
N ALA A 174 -0.88 24.03 -14.64
CA ALA A 174 -0.10 24.18 -15.85
C ALA A 174 -0.01 22.85 -16.59
N ARG A 175 0.05 22.93 -17.92
CA ARG A 175 0.22 21.80 -18.82
C ARG A 175 1.36 22.14 -19.78
N HIS A 176 2.33 21.24 -19.89
CA HIS A 176 3.50 21.39 -20.74
C HIS A 176 3.65 20.15 -21.59
N ARG A 177 3.66 20.30 -22.91
CA ARG A 177 3.84 19.18 -23.83
C ARG A 177 5.22 19.23 -24.45
N GLY A 178 5.89 18.08 -24.55
CA GLY A 178 7.19 17.98 -25.18
C GLY A 178 7.78 16.59 -25.13
N ARG A 179 8.91 16.40 -25.82
CA ARG A 179 9.71 15.18 -25.69
C ARG A 179 10.37 15.14 -24.32
N VAL A 180 10.34 13.97 -23.70
CA VAL A 180 11.02 13.72 -22.42
C VAL A 180 12.51 13.57 -22.67
N GLN A 181 13.31 14.30 -21.91
CA GLN A 181 14.76 14.11 -21.83
C GLN A 181 15.12 13.64 -20.42
N PRO A 182 15.88 12.54 -20.26
CA PRO A 182 16.39 12.15 -18.96
C PRO A 182 17.37 13.20 -18.42
N VAL A 183 17.18 13.60 -17.16
CA VAL A 183 18.21 14.35 -16.42
C VAL A 183 19.13 13.38 -15.68
N ALA A 184 18.58 12.25 -15.24
CA ALA A 184 19.31 11.16 -14.60
C ALA A 184 19.40 9.90 -15.48
N ALA A 185 20.28 8.97 -15.11
CA ALA A 185 20.45 7.72 -15.83
C ALA A 185 19.13 6.92 -15.90
N PRO A 186 18.80 6.27 -17.04
CA PRO A 186 17.61 5.43 -17.15
C PRO A 186 17.59 4.32 -16.09
N ILE A 187 16.40 4.00 -15.60
CA ILE A 187 16.17 2.87 -14.70
C ILE A 187 15.74 1.64 -15.48
N VAL A 188 15.78 0.48 -14.83
CA VAL A 188 15.38 -0.80 -15.43
C VAL A 188 14.05 -1.23 -14.84
N ALA A 189 13.06 -1.47 -15.69
CA ALA A 189 11.77 -2.02 -15.29
C ALA A 189 11.98 -3.43 -14.68
N PRO A 190 11.49 -3.69 -13.45
CA PRO A 190 11.94 -4.85 -12.68
C PRO A 190 11.35 -6.18 -13.17
N LEU A 191 10.25 -6.19 -13.94
CA LEU A 191 9.66 -7.42 -14.49
C LEU A 191 10.20 -7.71 -15.89
N THR A 192 10.18 -6.73 -16.80
CA THR A 192 10.69 -6.93 -18.17
C THR A 192 12.20 -6.81 -18.31
N GLY A 193 12.87 -6.06 -17.44
CA GLY A 193 14.28 -5.71 -17.59
C GLY A 193 14.55 -4.65 -18.67
N ARG A 194 13.51 -3.99 -19.20
CA ARG A 194 13.68 -2.93 -20.22
C ARG A 194 14.19 -1.63 -19.58
N PRO A 195 15.13 -0.91 -20.22
CA PRO A 195 15.51 0.43 -19.79
C PRO A 195 14.33 1.40 -20.03
N CYS A 196 14.06 2.26 -19.05
CA CYS A 196 12.95 3.20 -19.08
C CYS A 196 13.24 4.44 -18.22
N LEU A 197 12.48 5.50 -18.45
CA LEU A 197 12.52 6.73 -17.66
C LEU A 197 11.58 6.68 -16.45
N ALA A 198 10.52 5.88 -16.55
CA ALA A 198 9.60 5.58 -15.48
C ALA A 198 8.95 4.22 -15.70
N TYR A 199 8.49 3.58 -14.63
CA TYR A 199 7.64 2.40 -14.71
C TYR A 199 6.48 2.47 -13.71
N GLU A 200 5.40 1.78 -14.03
CA GLU A 200 4.25 1.54 -13.17
C GLU A 200 3.96 0.04 -13.15
N ILE A 201 3.87 -0.54 -11.95
CA ILE A 201 3.54 -1.94 -11.74
C ILE A 201 2.27 -2.04 -10.93
N ARG A 202 1.32 -2.81 -11.44
CA ARG A 202 0.09 -3.13 -10.75
C ARG A 202 -0.12 -4.64 -10.69
N VAL A 203 -0.55 -5.11 -9.53
CA VAL A 203 -0.83 -6.53 -9.29
C VAL A 203 -2.21 -6.67 -8.71
N CYS A 204 -3.05 -7.51 -9.29
CA CYS A 204 -4.35 -7.87 -8.75
C CYS A 204 -4.60 -9.38 -8.87
N GLU A 205 -5.65 -9.87 -8.23
CA GLU A 205 -6.08 -11.27 -8.37
C GLU A 205 -6.83 -11.43 -9.70
N ALA A 206 -6.60 -12.51 -10.45
CA ALA A 206 -7.15 -12.69 -11.80
C ALA A 206 -8.69 -12.72 -11.87
N ASP A 207 -9.35 -13.12 -10.78
CA ASP A 207 -10.81 -13.25 -10.70
C ASP A 207 -11.51 -11.93 -10.32
N GLN A 208 -10.81 -10.79 -10.38
CA GLN A 208 -11.37 -9.51 -9.99
C GLN A 208 -12.19 -8.84 -11.12
N PRO A 209 -13.22 -8.06 -10.75
CA PRO A 209 -14.04 -7.32 -11.70
C PRO A 209 -13.24 -6.19 -12.41
N ARG A 210 -13.88 -5.53 -13.38
CA ARG A 210 -13.30 -4.44 -14.23
C ARG A 210 -12.56 -3.34 -13.47
N ASP A 211 -12.88 -3.13 -12.20
CA ASP A 211 -12.13 -2.25 -11.31
C ASP A 211 -11.49 -3.09 -10.19
N PRO A 212 -10.28 -3.62 -10.43
CA PRO A 212 -9.65 -4.52 -9.49
C PRO A 212 -9.13 -3.78 -8.25
N ASP A 213 -9.36 -4.38 -7.09
CA ASP A 213 -8.66 -4.08 -5.86
C ASP A 213 -7.17 -4.45 -6.04
N TRP A 214 -6.35 -3.46 -6.40
CA TRP A 214 -4.91 -3.63 -6.58
C TRP A 214 -4.25 -4.06 -5.26
N LEU A 215 -3.58 -5.21 -5.29
CA LEU A 215 -2.77 -5.72 -4.19
C LEU A 215 -1.44 -4.96 -4.06
N LEU A 216 -0.91 -4.53 -5.20
CA LEU A 216 0.29 -3.72 -5.32
C LEU A 216 0.04 -2.65 -6.38
N HIS A 217 0.42 -1.42 -6.06
CA HIS A 217 0.54 -0.33 -7.02
C HIS A 217 1.84 0.42 -6.71
N GLU A 218 2.85 0.18 -7.53
CA GLU A 218 4.20 0.73 -7.37
C GLU A 218 4.54 1.55 -8.61
N GLN A 219 5.14 2.72 -8.42
CA GLN A 219 5.58 3.58 -9.50
C GLN A 219 6.92 4.21 -9.13
N HIS A 220 7.83 4.23 -10.10
CA HIS A 220 9.13 4.88 -9.99
C HIS A 220 9.41 5.67 -11.27
N ALA A 221 10.02 6.84 -11.11
CA ALA A 221 10.48 7.69 -12.20
C ALA A 221 11.85 8.26 -11.87
N VAL A 222 12.64 8.54 -12.90
CA VAL A 222 13.88 9.32 -12.77
C VAL A 222 13.56 10.82 -12.90
N ASP A 223 14.54 11.67 -12.63
CA ASP A 223 14.40 13.11 -12.90
C ASP A 223 14.30 13.34 -14.41
N LEU A 224 13.25 14.05 -14.83
CA LEU A 224 12.90 14.28 -16.23
C LEU A 224 12.87 15.76 -16.57
N ARG A 225 13.18 16.07 -17.82
CA ARG A 225 12.94 17.38 -18.42
C ARG A 225 11.95 17.26 -19.56
N VAL A 226 10.92 18.11 -19.56
CA VAL A 226 9.90 18.22 -20.60
C VAL A 226 9.86 19.67 -21.09
N GLY A 227 10.40 19.92 -22.28
CA GLY A 227 10.66 21.28 -22.74
C GLY A 227 11.69 21.98 -21.84
N GLU A 228 11.35 23.14 -21.29
CA GLU A 228 12.20 23.88 -20.35
C GLU A 228 11.96 23.50 -18.88
N HIS A 229 11.04 22.56 -18.61
CA HIS A 229 10.63 22.22 -17.26
C HIS A 229 11.29 20.94 -16.79
N GLU A 230 12.10 21.08 -15.73
CA GLU A 230 12.66 19.95 -14.99
C GLU A 230 11.70 19.56 -13.86
N VAL A 231 11.57 18.25 -13.64
CA VAL A 231 10.72 17.66 -12.61
C VAL A 231 11.46 16.50 -11.98
N ARG A 232 11.44 16.44 -10.65
CA ARG A 232 12.06 15.36 -9.91
C ARG A 232 11.22 14.09 -9.98
N GLY A 233 11.88 12.94 -10.06
CA GLY A 233 11.22 11.65 -10.22
C GLY A 233 10.35 11.24 -9.02
N ASP A 234 10.68 11.72 -7.82
CA ASP A 234 9.92 11.50 -6.57
C ASP A 234 8.64 12.35 -6.49
N GLU A 235 8.60 13.49 -7.17
CA GLU A 235 7.44 14.37 -7.29
C GLU A 235 6.55 14.01 -8.49
N LEU A 236 7.04 13.12 -9.37
CA LEU A 236 6.38 12.76 -10.61
C LEU A 236 5.51 11.51 -10.46
N ARG A 237 4.22 11.66 -10.77
CA ARG A 237 3.34 10.54 -11.15
C ARG A 237 3.33 10.40 -12.65
N VAL A 238 3.35 9.18 -13.16
CA VAL A 238 3.31 8.95 -14.62
C VAL A 238 2.06 8.17 -14.96
N TRP A 239 1.19 8.75 -15.78
CA TRP A 239 0.07 8.02 -16.35
C TRP A 239 0.52 7.33 -17.63
N LEU A 240 0.80 6.03 -17.50
CA LEU A 240 1.24 5.20 -18.59
C LEU A 240 0.09 4.39 -19.20
N PRO A 241 0.13 4.13 -20.52
CA PRO A 241 -0.79 3.18 -21.13
C PRO A 241 -0.53 1.80 -20.53
N ARG A 242 -1.61 1.18 -20.06
CA ARG A 242 -1.54 -0.11 -19.38
C ARG A 242 -1.34 -1.20 -20.42
N GLU A 243 -0.13 -1.74 -20.49
CA GLU A 243 0.19 -2.91 -21.28
C GLU A 243 0.25 -4.13 -20.35
N GLN A 244 -0.47 -5.20 -20.72
CA GLN A 244 -0.31 -6.48 -20.06
C GLN A 244 0.97 -7.12 -20.59
N VAL A 245 1.84 -7.52 -19.67
CA VAL A 245 3.13 -8.10 -20.02
C VAL A 245 3.15 -9.56 -19.63
N GLU A 246 3.64 -10.42 -20.52
CA GLU A 246 4.02 -11.78 -20.16
C GLU A 246 5.33 -11.74 -19.38
N VAL A 247 5.26 -12.05 -18.09
CA VAL A 247 6.40 -12.04 -17.18
C VAL A 247 6.77 -13.47 -16.84
N ASP A 248 8.07 -13.76 -16.86
CA ASP A 248 8.59 -15.01 -16.31
C ASP A 248 8.11 -15.22 -14.86
N ASP A 249 7.48 -16.36 -14.61
CA ASP A 249 6.87 -16.68 -13.31
C ASP A 249 7.91 -16.63 -12.17
N GLY A 250 9.17 -17.01 -12.46
CA GLY A 250 10.27 -16.94 -11.50
C GLY A 250 10.62 -15.51 -11.10
N LYS A 251 10.81 -14.61 -12.08
CA LYS A 251 11.04 -13.18 -11.85
C LYS A 251 9.88 -12.53 -11.09
N LEU A 252 8.65 -12.85 -11.49
CA LEU A 252 7.45 -12.33 -10.84
C LEU A 252 7.40 -12.76 -9.37
N VAL A 253 7.56 -14.05 -9.07
CA VAL A 253 7.57 -14.57 -7.70
C VAL A 253 8.68 -13.92 -6.86
N ALA A 254 9.89 -13.76 -7.41
CA ALA A 254 10.99 -13.09 -6.72
C ALA A 254 10.70 -11.60 -6.45
N PHE A 255 10.12 -10.89 -7.43
CA PHE A 255 9.70 -9.50 -7.29
C PHE A 255 8.67 -9.34 -6.17
N LEU A 256 7.60 -10.14 -6.20
CA LEU A 256 6.50 -10.08 -5.23
C LEU A 256 6.96 -10.45 -3.82
N ARG A 257 7.82 -11.48 -3.69
CA ARG A 257 8.38 -11.90 -2.41
C ARG A 257 9.15 -10.77 -1.74
N ARG A 258 9.91 -9.97 -2.49
CA ARG A 258 10.62 -8.78 -1.97
C ARG A 258 9.69 -7.68 -1.46
N ARG A 259 8.42 -7.66 -1.91
CA ARG A 259 7.37 -6.76 -1.40
C ARG A 259 6.51 -7.41 -0.29
N GLY A 260 6.89 -8.60 0.18
CA GLY A 260 6.13 -9.35 1.18
C GLY A 260 4.81 -9.93 0.64
N LEU A 261 4.68 -10.03 -0.69
CA LEU A 261 3.54 -10.65 -1.36
C LEU A 261 3.89 -12.10 -1.69
N VAL A 262 3.26 -13.04 -0.99
CA VAL A 262 3.45 -14.48 -1.22
C VAL A 262 2.24 -14.99 -2.00
N ARG A 263 2.46 -15.50 -3.21
CA ARG A 263 1.41 -16.09 -4.05
C ARG A 263 0.91 -17.40 -3.43
N PRO A 264 -0.37 -17.52 -3.03
CA PRO A 264 -0.95 -18.81 -2.70
C PRO A 264 -0.89 -19.74 -3.92
N VAL A 265 -0.69 -21.04 -3.69
CA VAL A 265 -0.51 -22.04 -4.76
C VAL A 265 -1.64 -22.00 -5.80
N ASP A 266 -2.87 -21.74 -5.35
CA ASP A 266 -4.07 -21.78 -6.20
C ASP A 266 -4.49 -20.42 -6.76
N GLN A 267 -3.73 -19.35 -6.50
CA GLN A 267 -4.14 -18.01 -6.87
C GLN A 267 -3.39 -17.51 -8.11
N ARG A 268 -4.14 -17.17 -9.15
CA ARG A 268 -3.62 -16.47 -10.33
C ARG A 268 -3.60 -14.97 -10.08
N TRP A 269 -2.48 -14.33 -10.39
CA TRP A 269 -2.34 -12.89 -10.33
C TRP A 269 -2.26 -12.33 -11.74
N VAL A 270 -2.94 -11.21 -11.96
CA VAL A 270 -2.78 -10.39 -13.16
C VAL A 270 -1.80 -9.30 -12.83
N VAL A 271 -0.78 -9.17 -13.67
CA VAL A 271 0.32 -8.23 -13.49
C VAL A 271 0.38 -7.34 -14.72
N LEU A 272 0.44 -6.04 -14.47
CA LEU A 272 0.62 -5.03 -15.49
C LEU A 272 1.94 -4.33 -15.19
N GLU A 273 2.80 -4.23 -16.20
CA GLU A 273 3.99 -3.38 -16.16
C GLU A 273 3.92 -2.42 -17.33
N SER A 274 3.86 -1.13 -17.02
CA SER A 274 3.84 -0.06 -18.02
C SER A 274 5.14 0.72 -17.88
N ILE A 275 5.74 1.13 -19.00
CA ILE A 275 7.00 1.88 -19.00
C ILE A 275 6.90 3.18 -19.80
N LEU A 276 7.67 4.18 -19.39
CA LEU A 276 7.96 5.37 -20.18
C LEU A 276 9.30 5.16 -20.91
N PRO A 277 9.32 4.93 -22.24
CA PRO A 277 10.57 4.81 -22.96
C PRO A 277 11.31 6.15 -23.02
N ALA A 278 12.61 6.09 -23.30
CA ALA A 278 13.36 7.29 -23.67
C ALA A 278 12.75 7.93 -24.92
N ASP A 279 12.83 9.26 -25.02
CA ASP A 279 12.36 10.06 -26.17
C ASP A 279 10.85 10.07 -26.43
N ALA A 280 10.05 9.53 -25.51
CA ALA A 280 8.60 9.60 -25.60
C ALA A 280 8.09 11.06 -25.55
N GLU A 281 7.01 11.33 -26.29
CA GLU A 281 6.30 12.61 -26.16
C GLU A 281 5.32 12.53 -24.98
N VAL A 282 5.37 13.51 -24.08
CA VAL A 282 4.49 13.58 -22.91
C VAL A 282 3.84 14.96 -22.74
N GLU A 283 2.67 14.97 -22.12
CA GLU A 283 2.02 16.12 -21.50
C GLU A 283 2.27 16.04 -19.98
N LEU A 284 3.04 16.99 -19.46
CA LEU A 284 3.28 17.21 -18.05
C LEU A 284 2.23 18.16 -17.47
N VAL A 285 1.51 17.73 -16.45
CA VAL A 285 0.49 18.49 -15.72
C VAL A 285 0.97 18.77 -14.31
N ARG A 286 1.09 20.04 -13.91
CA ARG A 286 1.52 20.44 -12.56
C ARG A 286 0.33 20.82 -11.68
N PHE A 287 0.34 20.36 -10.43
CA PHE A 287 -0.70 20.66 -9.44
C PHE A 287 -0.23 21.68 -8.40
N SER A 288 -1.11 22.59 -8.01
CA SER A 288 -0.82 23.78 -7.22
C SER A 288 -0.28 23.55 -5.81
N ASN A 289 -0.74 22.47 -5.16
CA ASN A 289 -0.74 22.44 -3.70
C ASN A 289 0.40 21.61 -3.10
N HIS A 290 1.14 20.84 -3.91
CA HIS A 290 2.06 19.81 -3.39
C HIS A 290 3.39 19.69 -4.15
N GLY A 291 3.68 20.55 -5.13
CA GLY A 291 4.84 20.37 -6.02
C GLY A 291 4.75 19.14 -6.94
N ALA A 292 3.74 18.28 -6.73
CA ALA A 292 3.54 17.07 -7.49
C ALA A 292 3.14 17.36 -8.94
N ALA A 293 3.72 16.59 -9.84
CA ALA A 293 3.44 16.65 -11.26
C ALA A 293 2.95 15.30 -11.77
N LEU A 294 2.16 15.32 -12.85
CA LEU A 294 1.70 14.16 -13.56
C LEU A 294 2.22 14.22 -14.99
N ALA A 295 3.05 13.27 -15.42
CA ALA A 295 3.39 13.10 -16.84
C ALA A 295 2.44 12.10 -17.48
N ARG A 296 1.88 12.42 -18.62
CA ARG A 296 1.03 11.54 -19.42
C ARG A 296 1.63 11.42 -20.81
N LEU A 297 1.69 10.23 -21.40
CA LEU A 297 2.08 10.13 -22.82
C LEU A 297 1.16 11.00 -23.67
N ALA A 298 1.76 11.88 -24.47
CA ALA A 298 1.07 12.76 -25.39
C ALA A 298 0.67 11.95 -26.62
N THR A 299 -0.31 11.07 -26.47
CA THR A 299 -0.98 10.49 -27.61
C THR A 299 -1.97 11.52 -28.15
N GLU A 300 -1.73 12.01 -29.36
CA GLU A 300 -2.66 12.86 -30.10
C GLU A 300 -3.54 12.01 -31.02
N PRO A 301 -4.87 12.25 -31.13
CA PRO A 301 -5.70 13.23 -30.45
C PRO A 301 -6.59 12.60 -29.36
N ALA A 302 -6.89 13.42 -28.35
CA ALA A 302 -8.15 13.51 -27.63
C ALA A 302 -8.79 12.21 -27.09
N LEU A 303 -8.94 12.17 -25.77
CA LEU A 303 -10.25 11.91 -25.15
C LEU A 303 -11.05 10.75 -25.77
N ARG A 304 -10.52 9.54 -25.63
CA ARG A 304 -11.29 8.69 -24.74
C ARG A 304 -10.71 8.94 -23.35
N GLU A 305 -11.51 9.55 -22.46
CA GLU A 305 -11.55 9.00 -21.10
C GLU A 305 -11.42 7.48 -21.25
N PRO A 306 -10.55 6.77 -20.51
CA PRO A 306 -10.48 5.32 -20.65
C PRO A 306 -11.91 4.80 -20.57
N ASP A 307 -12.48 4.43 -21.73
CA ASP A 307 -13.84 3.94 -21.78
C ASP A 307 -13.75 2.67 -20.94
N PRO A 308 -14.44 2.58 -19.80
CA PRO A 308 -14.37 1.39 -18.96
C PRO A 308 -14.92 0.14 -19.68
N GLN A 309 -15.23 0.22 -20.99
CA GLN A 309 -15.90 -0.80 -21.78
C GLN A 309 -15.23 -1.29 -23.09
N LEU A 310 -14.03 -0.89 -23.52
CA LEU A 310 -13.39 -1.49 -24.72
C LEU A 310 -12.56 -2.73 -24.37
N ARG A 311 -13.18 -3.92 -24.33
CA ARG A 311 -13.28 -4.92 -25.43
C ARG A 311 -11.95 -5.61 -25.78
N LEU A 312 -11.61 -6.62 -24.97
CA LEU A 312 -10.98 -7.83 -25.50
C LEU A 312 -12.01 -8.51 -26.42
N ALA A 313 -11.62 -8.75 -27.66
CA ALA A 313 -12.40 -9.54 -28.61
C ALA A 313 -12.61 -10.97 -28.08
N PRO A 314 -13.76 -11.61 -28.34
CA PRO A 314 -13.89 -13.04 -28.12
C PRO A 314 -13.11 -13.79 -29.21
N SER A 315 -12.00 -14.42 -28.85
CA SER A 315 -11.59 -15.64 -29.54
C SER A 315 -12.56 -16.74 -29.10
N LEU A 316 -13.29 -17.31 -30.06
CA LEU A 316 -13.86 -18.67 -30.11
C LEU A 316 -15.03 -18.72 -31.12
N ARG A 317 -14.71 -19.08 -32.36
CA ARG A 317 -15.24 -20.30 -33.01
C ARG A 317 -14.10 -20.94 -33.79
#